data_AF-A0A315W497-F1
#
_entry.id   AF-A0A315W497-F1
#
_cell.length_a   1.000
_cell.length_b   1.000
_cell.length_c   1.000
_cell.angle_alpha   90.00
_cell.angle_beta   90.00
_cell.angle_gamma   90.00
#
_symmetry.space_group_name_H-M   'P 1'
#
loop_
_entity.id
_entity.type
_entity.pdbx_description
1 polymer ?
#
loop_
_entity_poly.entity_id
_entity_poly.type
_entity_poly.pdbx_seq_one_letter_code
_entity_poly.pdbx_strand_id
1 'polypeptide(L)'
;MRKGGSVESTGVEPFFIYRHQQKEKKVRDLNIKIVDLRGKFKRPRLKKVRMSADAMLKALLGSKHTVNMDLRANLKQVKKEVKEEDKQLRDVGDWRKNIEDKSDRKKMFD
;
A
#
# COMPACT_ATOMS: atom_id res chain seq x y z
N MET A 1 -26.87 35.78 -77.37
CA MET A 1 -26.08 34.96 -76.42
C MET A 1 -25.76 35.78 -75.17
N ARG A 2 -26.39 35.50 -74.01
CA ARG A 2 -26.02 36.12 -72.73
C ARG A 2 -24.95 35.26 -72.05
N LYS A 3 -23.86 35.90 -71.63
CA LYS A 3 -22.70 35.26 -71.00
C LYS A 3 -23.12 34.55 -69.71
N GLY A 4 -22.71 33.29 -69.56
CA GLY A 4 -22.89 32.51 -68.33
C GLY A 4 -22.07 33.13 -67.21
N GLY A 5 -22.74 33.59 -66.16
CA GLY A 5 -22.10 34.06 -64.94
C GLY A 5 -21.56 32.86 -64.15
N SER A 6 -20.28 32.94 -63.78
CA SER A 6 -19.66 32.08 -62.77
C SER A 6 -20.44 32.21 -61.48
N VAL A 7 -21.04 31.11 -61.02
CA VAL A 7 -21.60 31.03 -59.67
C VAL A 7 -20.40 30.97 -58.73
N GLU A 8 -20.04 32.12 -58.16
CA GLU A 8 -19.16 32.17 -56.99
C GLU A 8 -19.81 31.33 -55.89
N SER A 9 -19.25 30.16 -55.62
CA SER A 9 -19.65 29.31 -54.50
C SER A 9 -19.38 30.08 -53.21
N THR A 10 -20.46 30.65 -52.69
CA THR A 10 -20.48 31.52 -51.52
C THR A 10 -19.71 30.90 -50.35
N GLY A 11 -18.83 31.67 -49.72
CA GLY A 11 -17.98 31.30 -48.57
C GLY A 11 -18.72 30.95 -47.27
N VAL A 12 -19.95 30.44 -47.36
CA VAL A 12 -20.80 30.00 -46.24
C VAL A 12 -20.57 28.52 -45.93
N GLU A 13 -20.30 27.67 -46.92
CA GLU A 13 -20.01 26.25 -46.70
C GLU A 13 -18.80 26.00 -45.78
N PRO A 14 -17.66 26.70 -45.91
CA PRO A 14 -16.52 26.52 -45.02
C PRO A 14 -16.88 26.81 -43.56
N PHE A 15 -17.78 27.76 -43.31
CA PHE A 15 -18.22 28.12 -41.96
C PHE A 15 -19.11 27.05 -41.34
N PHE A 16 -19.99 26.44 -42.12
CA PHE A 16 -20.80 25.30 -41.67
C PHE A 16 -19.93 24.07 -41.38
N ILE A 17 -18.96 23.77 -42.23
CA ILE A 17 -17.99 22.69 -42.02
C ILE A 17 -17.17 22.94 -40.76
N TYR A 18 -16.68 24.16 -40.55
CA TYR A 18 -15.93 24.52 -39.34
C TYR A 18 -16.79 24.36 -38.09
N ARG A 19 -18.04 24.84 -38.11
CA ARG A 19 -18.99 24.67 -36.99
C ARG A 19 -19.27 23.19 -36.71
N HIS A 20 -19.40 22.36 -37.75
CA HIS A 20 -19.59 20.92 -37.62
C HIS A 20 -18.36 20.25 -36.99
N GLN A 21 -17.16 20.57 -37.47
CA GLN A 21 -15.90 20.08 -36.89
C GLN A 21 -15.74 20.48 -35.42
N GLN A 22 -16.15 21.69 -35.03
CA GLN A 22 -16.12 22.13 -33.64
C GLN A 22 -17.09 21.34 -32.74
N LYS A 23 -18.28 21.00 -33.27
CA LYS A 23 -19.23 20.13 -32.56
C LYS A 23 -18.67 18.72 -32.40
N GLU A 24 -18.09 18.14 -33.45
CA GLU A 24 -17.44 16.82 -33.42
C GLU A 24 -16.32 16.76 -32.37
N LYS A 25 -15.48 17.80 -32.27
CA LYS A 25 -14.45 17.91 -31.23
C LYS A 25 -15.06 17.91 -29.83
N LYS A 26 -16.08 18.73 -29.59
CA LYS A 26 -16.78 18.76 -28.29
C LYS A 26 -17.40 17.41 -27.92
N VAL A 27 -17.99 16.70 -28.88
CA VAL A 27 -18.56 15.37 -28.66
C VAL A 27 -17.47 14.37 -28.26
N ARG A 28 -16.31 14.40 -28.92
CA ARG A 28 -15.17 13.55 -28.55
C ARG A 28 -14.65 13.85 -27.14
N ASP A 29 -14.48 15.13 -26.81
CA ASP A 29 -14.02 15.55 -25.48
C ASP A 29 -14.98 15.10 -24.36
N LEU A 30 -16.29 15.19 -24.61
CA LEU A 30 -17.32 14.72 -23.69
C LEU A 30 -17.31 13.19 -23.55
N ASN A 31 -17.14 12.45 -24.63
CA ASN A 31 -17.03 11.00 -24.60
C ASN A 31 -15.82 10.52 -23.80
N ILE A 32 -14.66 11.19 -23.93
CA ILE A 32 -13.47 10.90 -23.12
C ILE A 32 -13.78 11.10 -21.64
N LYS A 33 -14.40 12.23 -21.26
CA LYS A 33 -14.81 12.48 -19.87
C LYS A 33 -15.78 11.43 -19.33
N ILE A 34 -16.72 10.95 -20.14
CA ILE A 34 -17.66 9.88 -19.74
C ILE A 34 -16.90 8.58 -19.46
N VAL A 35 -15.94 8.21 -20.32
CA VAL A 35 -15.11 7.01 -20.12
C VAL A 35 -14.27 7.15 -18.86
N ASP A 36 -13.64 8.30 -18.64
CA ASP A 36 -12.85 8.59 -17.44
C ASP A 36 -13.71 8.53 -16.17
N LEU A 37 -14.92 9.10 -16.19
CA LEU A 37 -15.84 9.04 -15.05
C LEU A 37 -16.33 7.60 -14.80
N ARG A 38 -16.65 6.84 -15.86
CA ARG A 38 -17.00 5.41 -15.74
C ARG A 38 -15.84 4.58 -15.17
N GLY A 39 -14.59 4.91 -15.51
CA GLY A 39 -13.39 4.24 -15.01
C GLY A 39 -12.99 4.66 -13.59
N LYS A 40 -13.07 5.96 -13.28
CA LYS A 40 -12.75 6.56 -11.98
C LYS A 40 -13.69 6.07 -10.89
N PHE A 41 -14.98 5.92 -11.23
CA PHE A 41 -15.98 5.29 -10.37
C PHE A 41 -16.27 3.87 -10.83
N LYS A 42 -15.24 3.02 -10.98
CA LYS A 42 -15.49 1.58 -10.82
C LYS A 42 -16.14 1.43 -9.46
N ARG A 43 -17.42 1.05 -9.42
CA ARG A 43 -18.15 0.75 -8.18
C ARG A 43 -17.16 0.03 -7.26
N PRO A 44 -16.83 0.57 -6.08
CA PRO A 44 -15.99 -0.14 -5.14
C PRO A 44 -16.57 -1.54 -5.06
N ARG A 45 -15.82 -2.55 -5.50
CA ARG A 45 -16.33 -3.92 -5.47
C ARG A 45 -16.74 -4.14 -4.02
N LEU A 46 -18.04 -4.32 -3.79
CA LEU A 46 -18.58 -4.57 -2.46
C LEU A 46 -17.94 -5.88 -2.01
N LYS A 47 -16.78 -5.79 -1.34
CA LYS A 47 -16.14 -6.93 -0.73
C LYS A 47 -17.15 -7.37 0.33
N LYS A 48 -17.64 -8.61 0.22
CA LYS A 48 -18.42 -9.24 1.29
C LYS A 48 -17.48 -9.41 2.48
N VAL A 49 -17.38 -8.38 3.31
CA VAL A 49 -16.64 -8.43 4.56
C VAL A 49 -17.54 -9.14 5.55
N ARG A 50 -17.22 -10.41 5.85
CA ARG A 50 -17.78 -11.09 7.01
C ARG A 50 -17.22 -10.40 8.25
N MET A 51 -17.98 -10.41 9.36
CA MET A 51 -17.54 -9.77 10.60
C MET A 51 -16.09 -10.18 10.94
N SER A 52 -15.27 -9.22 11.38
CA SER A 52 -13.89 -9.52 11.77
C SER A 52 -13.87 -10.45 12.97
N ALA A 53 -12.81 -11.25 13.11
CA ALA A 53 -12.62 -12.09 14.27
C ALA A 53 -12.70 -11.27 15.57
N ASP A 54 -12.10 -10.08 15.61
CA ASP A 54 -12.14 -9.19 16.78
C ASP A 54 -13.55 -8.72 17.12
N ALA A 55 -14.38 -8.43 16.11
CA ALA A 55 -15.78 -8.04 16.33
C ALA A 55 -16.61 -9.20 16.86
N MET A 56 -16.36 -10.42 16.37
CA MET A 56 -17.01 -11.63 16.87
C MET A 56 -16.54 -11.99 18.29
N LEU A 57 -15.24 -11.92 18.56
CA LEU A 57 -14.65 -12.22 19.87
C LEU A 57 -15.12 -11.21 20.93
N LYS A 58 -15.16 -9.92 20.60
CA LYS A 58 -15.70 -8.90 21.52
C LYS A 58 -17.18 -9.12 21.82
N ALA A 59 -17.97 -9.56 20.84
CA ALA A 59 -19.39 -9.85 21.04
C ALA A 59 -19.63 -11.11 21.89
N LEU A 60 -18.79 -12.14 21.74
CA LEU A 60 -18.93 -13.41 22.46
C LEU A 60 -18.30 -13.40 23.86
N LEU A 61 -17.17 -12.71 24.04
CA LEU A 61 -16.33 -12.79 25.24
C LEU A 61 -16.27 -11.46 26.04
N GLY A 62 -16.98 -10.43 25.56
CA GLY A 62 -17.02 -9.12 26.22
C GLY A 62 -15.64 -8.46 26.32
N SER A 63 -15.39 -7.76 27.43
CA SER A 63 -14.13 -7.02 27.64
C SER A 63 -12.92 -7.89 27.96
N LYS A 64 -13.08 -9.21 28.14
CA LYS A 64 -12.00 -10.09 28.61
C LYS A 64 -10.92 -10.34 27.56
N HIS A 65 -11.23 -10.18 26.27
CA HIS A 65 -10.32 -10.44 25.16
C HIS A 65 -10.18 -9.21 24.24
N THR A 66 -9.50 -8.17 24.73
CA THR A 66 -8.93 -7.13 23.85
C THR A 66 -7.51 -7.56 23.48
N VAL A 67 -7.39 -8.42 22.47
CA VAL A 67 -6.09 -8.96 22.04
C VAL A 67 -5.51 -8.04 20.97
N ASN A 68 -4.35 -7.43 21.23
CA ASN A 68 -3.57 -6.77 20.19
C ASN A 68 -2.95 -7.86 19.29
N MET A 69 -3.59 -8.12 18.14
CA MET A 69 -3.17 -9.14 17.17
C MET A 69 -2.09 -8.64 16.20
N ASP A 70 -1.27 -7.66 16.60
CA ASP A 70 -0.12 -7.21 15.81
C ASP A 70 1.03 -8.23 15.86
N LEU A 71 1.01 -9.18 14.91
CA LEU A 71 2.03 -10.24 14.78
C LEU A 71 3.46 -9.68 14.79
N ARG A 72 3.69 -8.52 14.16
CA ARG A 72 5.01 -7.87 14.11
C ARG A 72 5.45 -7.31 15.46
N ALA A 73 4.53 -6.76 16.25
CA ALA A 73 4.84 -6.24 17.58
C ALA A 73 5.15 -7.40 18.54
N ASN A 74 4.34 -8.46 18.50
CA ASN A 74 4.53 -9.66 19.33
C ASN A 74 5.87 -10.35 19.05
N LEU A 75 6.26 -10.52 17.78
CA LEU A 75 7.58 -11.09 17.43
C LEU A 75 8.76 -10.22 17.89
N LYS A 76 8.60 -8.89 17.88
CA LYS A 76 9.64 -7.97 18.38
C LYS A 76 9.76 -8.03 19.90
N GLN A 77 8.66 -8.17 20.63
CA GLN A 77 8.67 -8.29 22.09
C GLN A 77 9.34 -9.59 22.52
N VAL A 78 8.94 -10.73 21.95
CA VAL A 78 9.56 -12.04 22.23
C VAL A 78 11.07 -12.01 21.97
N LYS A 79 11.50 -11.41 20.85
CA LYS A 79 12.93 -11.28 20.55
C LYS A 79 13.68 -10.34 21.50
N LYS A 80 12.99 -9.38 22.14
CA LYS A 80 13.59 -8.50 23.15
C LYS A 80 13.73 -9.21 24.49
N GLU A 81 12.67 -9.87 24.96
CA GLU A 81 12.66 -10.64 26.20
C GLU A 81 13.75 -11.72 26.16
N VAL A 82 13.81 -12.52 25.08
CA VAL A 82 14.87 -13.54 24.89
C VAL A 82 16.27 -12.93 24.85
N LYS A 83 16.43 -11.77 24.18
CA LYS A 83 17.73 -11.10 24.13
C LYS A 83 18.14 -10.53 25.49
N GLU A 84 17.19 -10.09 26.30
CA GLU A 84 17.43 -9.53 27.63
C GLU A 84 17.74 -10.63 28.66
N GLU A 85 17.06 -11.77 28.59
CA GLU A 85 17.41 -13.00 29.31
C GLU A 85 18.82 -13.50 28.92
N ASP A 86 19.12 -13.58 27.62
CA ASP A 86 20.45 -13.95 27.13
C ASP A 86 21.54 -12.96 27.57
N LYS A 87 21.19 -11.68 27.72
CA LYS A 87 22.12 -10.64 28.19
C LYS A 87 22.36 -10.76 29.69
N GLN A 88 21.31 -11.02 30.47
CA GLN A 88 21.41 -11.31 31.90
C GLN A 88 22.22 -12.60 32.18
N LEU A 89 22.08 -13.62 31.33
CA LEU A 89 22.91 -14.84 31.35
C LEU A 89 24.38 -14.58 30.98
N ARG A 90 24.66 -13.61 30.10
CA ARG A 90 26.03 -13.21 29.71
C ARG A 90 26.68 -12.22 30.67
N ASP A 91 25.90 -11.48 31.46
CA ASP A 91 26.40 -10.60 32.52
C ASP A 91 26.83 -11.38 33.78
N VAL A 92 26.61 -12.69 33.83
CA VAL A 92 27.28 -13.60 34.78
C VAL A 92 28.73 -13.84 34.31
N GLY A 93 29.59 -12.87 34.60
CA GLY A 93 31.04 -13.04 34.73
C GLY A 93 31.80 -13.41 33.44
N ASP A 94 32.46 -12.41 32.88
CA ASP A 94 33.43 -12.50 31.77
C ASP A 94 34.25 -13.80 31.82
N TRP A 95 33.95 -14.73 30.90
CA TRP A 95 34.56 -16.08 30.81
C TRP A 95 36.09 -16.02 30.67
N ARG A 96 36.60 -14.86 30.23
CA ARG A 96 38.02 -14.54 30.06
C ARG A 96 38.79 -14.59 31.38
N LYS A 97 38.16 -14.18 32.50
CA LYS A 97 38.79 -14.15 33.83
C LYS A 97 39.08 -15.54 34.40
N ASN A 98 38.24 -16.52 34.06
CA ASN A 98 38.31 -17.87 34.63
C ASN A 98 39.42 -18.75 33.98
N ILE A 99 39.99 -18.29 32.86
CA ILE A 99 41.03 -18.99 32.09
C ILE A 99 42.42 -18.51 32.50
N GLU A 100 42.60 -17.21 32.73
CA GLU A 100 43.89 -16.63 33.14
C GLU A 100 44.33 -17.10 34.54
N ASP A 101 43.40 -17.30 35.48
CA ASP A 101 43.72 -17.78 36.85
C ASP A 101 44.19 -19.25 36.91
N LYS A 102 43.98 -20.05 35.85
CA LYS A 102 44.30 -21.49 35.83
C LYS A 102 45.57 -21.84 35.07
N SER A 103 46.15 -20.93 34.29
CA SER A 103 47.37 -21.20 33.52
C SER A 103 48.66 -21.21 34.37
N ASP A 104 48.61 -20.72 35.62
CA ASP A 104 49.82 -20.50 36.44
C ASP A 104 50.11 -21.57 37.52
N ARG A 105 49.43 -22.73 37.53
CA ARG A 105 49.83 -23.84 38.42
C ARG A 105 50.98 -24.65 37.84
N LYS A 106 52.19 -24.16 38.14
CA LYS A 106 53.51 -24.76 37.87
C LYS A 106 53.59 -26.21 38.35
N LYS A 107 53.98 -27.12 37.45
CA LYS A 107 54.31 -28.53 37.71
C LYS A 107 55.47 -28.63 38.71
N MET A 108 55.26 -29.27 39.85
CA MET A 108 56.32 -29.80 40.70
C MET A 108 56.56 -31.24 40.23
N PHE A 109 57.75 -31.53 39.70
CA PHE A 109 58.17 -32.90 39.41
C PHE A 109 58.95 -33.47 40.61
N ASP A 110 58.85 -34.80 40.75
CA ASP A 110 59.40 -35.73 41.76
C ASP A 110 60.90 -35.57 42.05
#